data_AF-X0ZKB6-F1
#
_entry.id   AF-X0ZKB6-F1
#
_cell.length_a   1.000
_cell.length_b   1.000
_cell.length_c   1.000
_cell.angle_alpha   90.00
_cell.angle_beta   90.00
_cell.angle_gamma   90.00
#
_symmetry.space_group_name_H-M   'P 1'
#
loop_
_entity.id
_entity.type
_entity.pdbx_description
1 polymer ?
#
loop_
_entity_poly.entity_id
_entity_poly.type
_entity_poly.pdbx_seq_one_letter_code
_entity_poly.pdbx_strand_id
1 'polypeptide(L)'
;MKIATFKSGDPPHLAEISIRHCQGRKGFPLVGTTTLRDEIDTAAGLKLANELIDMSGGILWGCWEEGLYDKIHPPLLIYKYSSLLEKIKENRKTEDSLRLQIDDFRHDNLRLIKAVKVEIKEREQLGFDLDDAQNKILRLQDII
;
A
#
# COMPACT_ATOMS: atom_id res chain seq x y z
N MET A 1 40.10 -19.26 -25.00
CA MET A 1 38.99 -19.29 -24.02
C MET A 1 39.58 -19.73 -22.69
N LYS A 2 39.68 -18.85 -21.68
CA LYS A 2 40.19 -19.23 -20.34
C LYS A 2 39.08 -20.00 -19.64
N ILE A 3 39.27 -21.30 -19.46
CA ILE A 3 38.39 -22.13 -18.62
C ILE A 3 38.60 -21.63 -17.18
N ALA A 4 37.54 -21.14 -16.54
CA ALA A 4 37.59 -20.78 -15.13
C ALA A 4 37.85 -22.06 -14.33
N THR A 5 39.05 -22.19 -13.76
CA THR A 5 39.36 -23.22 -12.78
C THR A 5 38.64 -22.87 -11.49
N PHE A 6 37.48 -23.48 -11.26
CA PHE A 6 36.76 -23.41 -9.98
C PHE A 6 37.70 -23.84 -8.84
N LYS A 7 37.76 -23.06 -7.75
CA LYS A 7 38.54 -23.48 -6.58
C LYS A 7 37.82 -24.64 -5.90
N SER A 8 38.58 -25.50 -5.24
CA SER A 8 38.03 -26.55 -4.37
C SER A 8 37.07 -25.91 -3.36
N GLY A 9 35.76 -26.16 -3.53
CA GLY A 9 34.70 -25.64 -2.67
C GLY A 9 33.74 -24.64 -3.33
N ASP A 10 34.01 -24.17 -4.55
CA ASP A 10 33.05 -23.34 -5.30
C ASP A 10 31.90 -24.23 -5.82
N PRO A 11 30.62 -23.93 -5.51
CA PRO A 11 29.51 -24.71 -6.03
C PRO A 11 29.42 -24.55 -7.55
N PRO A 12 29.40 -25.66 -8.33
CA PRO A 12 29.28 -25.61 -9.78
C PRO A 12 27.93 -25.07 -10.27
N HIS A 13 26.91 -25.07 -9.41
CA HIS A 13 25.57 -24.58 -9.73
C HIS A 13 25.07 -23.50 -8.75
N LEU A 14 24.27 -22.56 -9.26
CA LEU A 14 23.56 -21.56 -8.45
C LEU A 14 22.61 -22.27 -7.46
N ALA A 15 22.62 -21.81 -6.20
CA ALA A 15 21.79 -22.32 -5.10
C ALA A 15 22.03 -23.80 -4.69
N GLU A 16 23.22 -24.33 -5.00
CA GLU A 16 23.65 -25.63 -4.53
C GLU A 16 24.12 -25.57 -3.07
N ILE A 17 23.58 -26.47 -2.25
CA ILE A 17 23.92 -26.65 -0.84
C ILE A 17 24.85 -27.85 -0.74
N SER A 18 26.03 -27.63 -0.17
CA SER A 18 26.97 -28.69 0.19
C SER A 18 26.61 -29.30 1.53
N ILE A 19 26.22 -30.58 1.54
CA ILE A 19 25.97 -31.32 2.78
C ILE A 19 27.29 -31.89 3.27
N ARG A 20 27.71 -31.48 4.47
CA ARG A 20 28.95 -31.93 5.10
C ARG A 20 28.67 -32.48 6.49
N HIS A 21 29.27 -33.62 6.83
CA HIS A 21 29.11 -34.25 8.14
C HIS A 21 30.36 -34.03 8.99
N CYS A 22 30.20 -33.63 10.24
CA CYS A 22 31.34 -33.51 11.17
C CYS A 22 31.88 -34.90 11.50
N GLN A 23 33.16 -35.17 11.18
CA GLN A 23 33.85 -36.42 11.50
C GLN A 23 35.05 -36.20 12.43
N GLY A 24 34.92 -35.27 13.38
CA GLY A 24 35.96 -34.99 14.38
C GLY A 24 37.30 -34.64 13.73
N ARG A 25 38.33 -35.49 13.88
CA ARG A 25 39.68 -35.27 13.32
C ARG A 25 39.72 -35.14 11.79
N LYS A 26 38.71 -35.65 11.08
CA LYS A 26 38.62 -35.54 9.61
C LYS A 26 37.91 -34.26 9.13
N GLY A 27 37.47 -33.40 10.06
CA GLY A 27 36.76 -32.16 9.73
C GLY A 27 35.37 -32.41 9.15
N PHE A 28 35.01 -31.65 8.12
CA PHE A 28 33.68 -31.66 7.48
C PHE A 28 33.79 -32.13 6.02
N PRO A 29 34.02 -33.44 5.76
CA PRO A 29 34.00 -33.98 4.41
C PRO A 29 32.63 -33.76 3.75
N LEU A 30 32.65 -33.51 2.43
CA LEU A 30 31.45 -33.43 1.60
C LEU A 30 30.82 -34.83 1.51
N VAL A 31 29.56 -34.93 1.88
CA VAL A 31 28.78 -36.18 1.86
C VAL A 31 27.83 -36.20 0.66
N GLY A 32 27.41 -35.03 0.20
CA GLY A 32 26.61 -34.87 -1.01
C GLY A 32 26.32 -33.41 -1.29
N THR A 33 25.68 -33.16 -2.42
CA THR A 33 25.12 -31.86 -2.75
C THR A 33 23.65 -32.00 -3.07
N THR A 34 22.89 -30.96 -2.76
CA THR A 34 21.45 -30.83 -3.06
C THR A 34 21.19 -29.39 -3.46
N THR A 35 20.04 -29.08 -4.04
CA THR A 35 19.67 -27.68 -4.30
C THR A 35 18.73 -27.18 -3.22
N LEU A 36 18.77 -25.86 -2.94
CA LEU A 36 17.82 -25.27 -1.99
C LEU A 36 16.36 -25.51 -2.41
N ARG A 37 16.09 -25.61 -3.73
CA ARG A 37 14.76 -25.91 -4.25
C ARG A 37 14.27 -27.29 -3.79
N ASP A 38 15.14 -28.29 -3.81
CA ASP A 38 14.75 -29.66 -3.47
C ASP A 38 14.56 -29.85 -1.97
N GLU A 39 15.23 -29.02 -1.16
CA GLU A 39 15.16 -29.07 0.30
C GLU A 39 14.14 -28.10 0.92
N ILE A 40 13.52 -27.20 0.15
CA ILE A 40 12.69 -26.12 0.72
C ILE A 40 11.47 -26.63 1.50
N ASP A 41 10.98 -27.81 1.14
CA ASP A 41 9.86 -28.48 1.80
C ASP A 41 10.29 -29.27 3.05
N THR A 42 11.61 -29.45 3.27
CA THR A 42 12.13 -30.07 4.49
C THR A 42 12.26 -29.03 5.59
N ALA A 43 12.07 -29.44 6.85
CA ALA A 43 12.23 -28.54 7.99
C ALA A 43 13.64 -27.92 8.07
N ALA A 44 14.66 -28.68 7.65
CA ALA A 44 16.04 -28.22 7.63
C ALA A 44 16.29 -27.22 6.50
N GLY A 45 15.81 -27.49 5.28
CA GLY A 45 15.97 -26.58 4.16
C GLY A 45 15.15 -25.30 4.32
N LEU A 46 13.94 -25.38 4.87
CA LEU A 46 13.14 -24.19 5.20
C LEU A 46 13.83 -23.31 6.25
N LYS A 47 14.39 -23.93 7.31
CA LYS A 47 15.17 -23.20 8.32
C LYS A 47 16.37 -22.48 7.70
N LEU A 48 17.13 -23.18 6.88
CA LEU A 48 18.27 -22.60 6.17
C LEU A 48 17.84 -21.46 5.23
N ALA A 49 16.75 -21.64 4.48
CA ALA A 49 16.22 -20.61 3.59
C ALA A 49 15.85 -19.35 4.36
N ASN A 50 15.17 -19.49 5.51
CA ASN A 50 14.81 -18.38 6.37
C ASN A 50 16.05 -17.65 6.91
N GLU A 51 17.05 -18.39 7.41
CA GLU A 51 18.31 -17.79 7.89
C GLU A 51 19.05 -17.02 6.77
N LEU A 52 19.09 -17.57 5.56
CA LEU A 52 19.67 -16.91 4.39
C LEU A 52 18.88 -15.66 3.98
N ILE A 53 17.55 -15.71 4.03
CA ILE A 53 16.66 -14.58 3.74
C ILE A 53 16.87 -13.48 4.79
N ASP A 54 16.94 -13.81 6.07
CA ASP A 54 17.18 -12.84 7.14
C ASP A 54 18.54 -12.14 6.99
N MET A 55 19.60 -12.91 6.75
CA MET A 55 20.93 -12.36 6.51
C MET A 55 20.95 -11.46 5.26
N SER A 56 20.38 -11.93 4.16
CA SER A 56 20.29 -11.16 2.92
C SER A 56 19.47 -9.88 3.13
N GLY A 57 18.36 -9.98 3.86
CA GLY A 57 17.50 -8.86 4.23
C GLY A 57 18.25 -7.79 5.02
N GLY A 58 19.06 -8.19 6.01
CA GLY A 58 19.90 -7.28 6.79
C GLY A 58 20.94 -6.55 5.93
N ILE A 59 21.62 -7.26 5.04
CA ILE A 59 22.59 -6.66 4.10
C ILE A 59 21.88 -5.65 3.18
N LEU A 60 20.74 -6.05 2.61
CA LEU A 60 19.96 -5.20 1.72
C LEU A 60 19.45 -3.96 2.45
N TRP A 61 18.98 -4.10 3.69
CA TRP A 61 18.54 -2.98 4.53
C TRP A 61 19.68 -2.01 4.83
N GLY A 62 20.86 -2.52 5.22
CA GLY A 62 22.04 -1.68 5.43
C GLY A 62 22.45 -0.94 4.17
N CYS A 63 22.40 -1.59 3.00
CA CYS A 63 22.64 -0.91 1.72
C CYS A 63 21.61 0.20 1.43
N TRP A 64 20.37 0.06 1.91
CA TRP A 64 19.33 1.07 1.78
C TRP A 64 19.59 2.27 2.66
N GLU A 65 19.81 2.07 3.96
CA GLU A 65 20.05 3.16 4.91
C GLU A 65 21.28 3.99 4.55
N GLU A 66 22.34 3.32 4.08
CA GLU A 66 23.60 3.95 3.72
C GLU A 66 23.63 4.50 2.28
N GLY A 67 22.53 4.40 1.52
CA GLY A 67 22.44 4.90 0.14
C GLY A 67 23.43 4.23 -0.82
N LEU A 68 23.77 2.97 -0.60
CA LEU A 68 24.84 2.27 -1.35
C LEU A 68 24.40 1.76 -2.73
N TYR A 69 23.14 1.94 -3.12
CA TYR A 69 22.61 1.46 -4.40
C TYR A 69 23.14 2.19 -5.64
N ASP A 70 23.81 3.33 -5.47
CA ASP A 70 24.55 3.96 -6.57
C ASP A 70 25.86 3.22 -6.88
N LYS A 71 26.35 2.40 -5.93
CA LYS A 71 27.62 1.65 -6.01
C LYS A 71 27.40 0.15 -6.21
N ILE A 72 26.27 -0.37 -5.74
CA ILE A 72 25.91 -1.79 -5.81
C ILE A 72 24.63 -1.89 -6.62
N HIS A 73 24.58 -2.78 -7.61
CA HIS A 73 23.37 -2.98 -8.40
C HIS A 73 22.18 -3.28 -7.48
N PRO A 74 21.17 -2.39 -7.38
CA PRO A 74 20.03 -2.63 -6.51
C PRO A 74 19.31 -3.87 -7.01
N PRO A 75 18.97 -4.84 -6.13
CA PRO A 75 18.13 -5.95 -6.53
C PRO A 75 16.85 -5.40 -7.16
N LEU A 76 16.46 -5.95 -8.32
CA LEU A 76 15.25 -5.58 -9.07
C LEU A 76 14.00 -5.45 -8.19
N LEU A 77 13.92 -6.26 -7.14
CA LEU A 77 12.84 -6.23 -6.15
C LEU A 77 12.77 -4.89 -5.42
N ILE A 78 13.91 -4.35 -4.98
CA ILE A 78 14.01 -3.09 -4.25
C ILE A 78 13.50 -1.94 -5.11
N TYR A 79 13.93 -1.84 -6.36
CA TYR A 79 13.46 -0.80 -7.29
C TYR A 79 11.94 -0.83 -7.49
N LYS A 80 11.35 -2.03 -7.62
CA LYS A 80 9.89 -2.21 -7.73
C LYS A 80 9.18 -1.77 -6.46
N TYR A 81 9.70 -2.13 -5.28
CA TYR A 81 9.14 -1.72 -3.99
C TYR A 81 9.22 -0.21 -3.79
N SER A 82 10.35 0.43 -4.11
CA SER A 82 10.50 1.89 -4.00
C SER A 82 9.50 2.63 -4.88
N SER A 83 9.32 2.19 -6.13
CA SER A 83 8.35 2.78 -7.05
C SER A 83 6.91 2.63 -6.55
N LEU A 84 6.57 1.46 -5.99
CA LEU A 84 5.25 1.25 -5.39
C LEU A 84 5.03 2.12 -4.15
N LEU A 85 6.07 2.29 -3.33
CA LEU A 85 6.00 3.11 -2.12
C LEU A 85 5.71 4.58 -2.47
N GLU A 86 6.37 5.13 -3.50
CA GLU A 86 6.10 6.51 -3.95
C GLU A 86 4.68 6.67 -4.49
N LYS A 87 4.17 5.71 -5.28
CA LYS A 87 2.76 5.72 -5.71
C LYS A 87 1.78 5.71 -4.56
N ILE A 88 2.06 4.94 -3.50
CA ILE A 88 1.21 4.91 -2.30
C ILE A 88 1.22 6.28 -1.60
N LYS A 89 2.38 6.93 -1.49
CA LYS A 89 2.48 8.28 -0.90
C LYS A 89 1.70 9.31 -1.72
N GLU A 90 1.81 9.27 -3.05
CA GLU A 90 1.05 10.16 -3.94
C GLU A 90 -0.46 9.92 -3.82
N ASN A 91 -0.90 8.67 -3.80
CA ASN A 91 -2.31 8.33 -3.63
C ASN A 91 -2.88 8.85 -2.30
N ARG A 92 -2.10 8.78 -1.21
CA ARG A 92 -2.52 9.35 0.09
C ARG A 92 -2.71 10.87 0.02
N LYS A 93 -1.79 11.59 -0.62
CA LYS A 93 -1.94 13.05 -0.80
C LYS A 93 -3.21 13.39 -1.60
N THR A 94 -3.49 12.62 -2.64
CA THR A 94 -4.72 12.79 -3.44
C THR A 94 -5.97 12.47 -2.62
N GLU A 95 -5.96 11.42 -1.81
CA GLU A 95 -7.07 11.07 -0.92
C GLU A 95 -7.35 12.17 0.11
N ASP A 96 -6.30 12.72 0.74
CA ASP A 96 -6.44 13.82 1.69
C ASP A 96 -7.02 15.08 1.03
N SER A 97 -6.59 15.39 -0.21
CA SER A 97 -7.16 16.49 -0.99
C SER A 97 -8.63 16.28 -1.32
N LEU A 98 -9.03 15.05 -1.68
CA LEU A 98 -10.43 14.71 -1.97
C LEU A 98 -11.30 14.79 -0.72
N ARG A 99 -10.78 14.39 0.45
CA ARG A 99 -11.48 14.52 1.74
C ARG A 99 -11.79 15.97 2.06
N LEU A 100 -10.81 16.88 1.88
CA LEU A 100 -11.02 18.33 2.04
C LEU A 100 -12.13 18.85 1.13
N GLN A 101 -12.11 18.50 -0.16
CA GLN A 101 -13.16 18.90 -1.10
C GLN A 101 -14.55 18.37 -0.71
N ILE A 102 -14.64 17.13 -0.23
CA ILE A 102 -15.89 16.54 0.24
C ILE A 102 -16.46 17.32 1.42
N ASP A 103 -15.61 17.75 2.36
CA ASP A 103 -16.04 18.52 3.52
C ASP A 103 -16.51 19.93 3.13
N ASP A 104 -15.84 20.58 2.18
CA ASP A 104 -16.29 21.86 1.61
C ASP A 104 -17.67 21.71 0.94
N PHE A 105 -17.86 20.69 0.10
CA PHE A 105 -19.15 20.42 -0.54
C PHE A 105 -20.26 20.11 0.47
N ARG A 106 -19.95 19.41 1.55
CA ARG A 106 -20.91 19.15 2.63
C ARG A 106 -21.35 20.44 3.30
N HIS A 107 -20.41 21.35 3.58
CA HIS A 107 -20.73 22.64 4.18
C HIS A 107 -21.61 23.49 3.28
N ASP A 108 -21.30 23.55 1.99
CA ASP A 108 -22.09 24.30 1.01
C ASP A 108 -23.49 23.69 0.83
N ASN A 109 -23.61 22.37 0.78
CA ASN A 109 -24.91 21.69 0.76
C ASN A 109 -25.74 22.01 2.00
N LEU A 110 -25.14 22.02 3.20
CA LEU A 110 -25.84 22.40 4.43
C LEU A 110 -26.31 23.86 4.40
N ARG A 111 -25.52 24.77 3.83
CA ARG A 111 -25.92 26.17 3.61
C ARG A 111 -27.10 26.28 2.66
N LEU A 112 -27.05 25.60 1.52
CA LEU A 112 -28.12 25.59 0.53
C LEU A 112 -29.42 25.00 1.11
N ILE A 113 -29.35 23.89 1.85
CA ILE A 113 -30.51 23.31 2.54
C ILE A 113 -31.13 24.32 3.51
N LYS A 114 -30.32 25.08 4.24
CA LYS A 114 -30.83 26.12 5.15
C LYS A 114 -31.51 27.25 4.37
N ALA A 115 -30.91 27.72 3.28
CA ALA A 115 -31.48 28.77 2.44
C ALA A 115 -32.83 28.35 1.85
N VAL A 116 -32.91 27.15 1.26
CA VAL A 116 -34.15 26.61 0.70
C VAL A 116 -35.23 26.46 1.77
N LYS A 117 -34.88 26.04 2.99
CA LYS A 117 -35.84 25.96 4.10
C LYS A 117 -36.40 27.33 4.51
N VAL A 118 -35.61 28.40 4.40
CA VAL A 118 -36.08 29.77 4.65
C VAL A 118 -37.06 30.18 3.56
N GLU A 119 -36.69 30.01 2.29
CA GLU A 119 -37.57 30.34 1.16
C GLU A 119 -38.90 29.58 1.18
N ILE A 120 -38.89 28.29 1.55
CA ILE A 120 -40.12 27.50 1.69
C ILE A 120 -41.04 28.12 2.75
N LYS A 121 -40.49 28.48 3.92
CA LYS A 121 -41.29 29.12 4.99
C LYS A 121 -41.86 30.47 4.56
N GLU A 122 -41.08 31.27 3.86
CA GLU A 122 -41.54 32.57 3.35
C GLU A 122 -42.67 32.39 2.33
N ARG A 123 -42.56 31.40 1.42
CA ARG A 123 -43.64 31.06 0.47
C ARG A 123 -44.89 30.54 1.17
N GLU A 124 -44.74 29.71 2.19
CA GLU A 124 -45.88 29.22 2.98
C GLU A 124 -46.61 30.39 3.68
N GLN A 125 -45.88 31.33 4.27
CA GLN A 125 -46.45 32.54 4.88
C GLN A 125 -47.21 33.39 3.87
N LEU A 126 -46.63 33.65 2.69
CA LEU A 126 -47.29 34.37 1.61
C LEU A 126 -48.57 33.65 1.13
N GLY A 127 -48.58 32.32 1.12
CA GLY A 127 -49.77 31.52 0.82
C GLY A 127 -50.89 31.74 1.83
N PHE A 128 -50.58 31.72 3.13
CA PHE A 128 -51.57 32.00 4.18
C PHE A 128 -52.16 33.41 4.08
N ASP A 129 -51.32 34.41 3.78
CA ASP A 129 -51.78 35.80 3.60
C ASP A 129 -52.71 35.95 2.39
N LEU A 130 -52.42 35.25 1.29
CA LEU A 130 -53.25 35.23 0.09
C LEU A 130 -54.62 34.59 0.36
N ASP A 131 -54.64 33.45 1.06
CA ASP A 131 -55.89 32.74 1.40
C ASP A 131 -56.77 33.58 2.34
N ASP A 132 -56.19 34.27 3.32
CA ASP A 132 -56.94 35.16 4.21
C ASP A 132 -57.50 36.38 3.44
N ALA A 133 -56.73 36.94 2.50
CA ALA A 133 -57.19 38.02 1.63
C ALA A 133 -58.35 37.58 0.71
N GLN A 134 -58.25 36.38 0.11
CA GLN A 134 -59.31 35.82 -0.73
C GLN A 134 -60.59 35.56 0.07
N ASN A 135 -60.47 35.01 1.27
CA ASN A 135 -61.62 34.79 2.17
C ASN A 135 -62.31 36.10 2.58
N LYS A 136 -61.54 37.17 2.81
CA LYS A 136 -62.11 38.51 3.09
C LYS A 136 -62.87 39.07 1.88
N ILE A 137 -62.33 38.91 0.67
CA ILE A 137 -62.99 39.37 -0.56
C ILE A 137 -64.30 38.61 -0.78
N LEU A 138 -64.31 37.28 -0.62
CA LEU A 138 -65.52 36.46 -0.75
C LEU A 138 -66.62 36.93 0.21
N ARG A 139 -66.29 37.18 1.48
CA ARG A 139 -67.26 37.69 2.47
C ARG A 139 -67.81 39.06 2.12
N LEU A 140 -67.03 39.92 1.47
CA LEU A 140 -67.49 41.24 1.03
C LEU A 140 -68.40 41.14 -0.20
N GLN A 141 -68.19 40.15 -1.07
CA GLN A 141 -69.06 39.87 -2.21
C GLN A 141 -70.43 39.33 -1.78
N ASP A 142 -70.50 38.56 -0.69
CA ASP A 142 -71.78 38.04 -0.16
C ASP A 142 -72.69 39.12 0.48
N ILE A 143 -72.18 40.34 0.69
CA ILE A 143 -72.92 41.46 1.33
C ILE A 143 -73.51 42.43 0.28
N ILE A 144 -73.14 42.30 -1.00
CA ILE A 144 -73.60 43.14 -2.13
C ILE A 144 -74.70 42.41 -2.90
#